data_AF-A0A3M2VU68-F1
#
_entry.id   AF-A0A3M2VU68-F1
#
_cell.length_a   1.000
_cell.length_b   1.000
_cell.length_c   1.000
_cell.angle_alpha   90.00
_cell.angle_beta   90.00
_cell.angle_gamma   90.00
#
_symmetry.space_group_name_H-M   'P 1'
#
loop_
_entity.id
_entity.type
_entity.pdbx_description
1 polymer ?
#
loop_
_entity_poly.entity_id
_entity_poly.type
_entity_poly.pdbx_seq_one_letter_code
_entity_poly.pdbx_strand_id
1 'polypeptide(L)'
;MSKLDSAIDVDGLASLLGTSYTKLRHFYYKPDTSAYYSTFEIDKKSGGKRTIMSPEKRLKTLQSRLKVLLEGIYVAKKQVNAFVKDRSIVTNARAHTRKKFVFNIDLENFFPSITFARIRGMLMAKPYSLQSGVATVIAHLATVRGFLPQGSPCSPILSNMICSSLDRQLLTLAKKHRGEYSRYADDMTFSFYDDLQFVSEEIVRCLKGDGLSNHYHCRVGFYLESVILKSGFKINESKVRLQGRYERQIVTGLVVNKKVNIERQYIRKTSAMIHSMSSDGLDFAREKFKSKAKESSVMLDAHLQGRLLFIKQVVSVDSPVYKRLAKKFNLLGLKYKVPLGKSKNIRGAESRRYSKWYDDRCWVIESELTTADVYDCAQGTGFVIKDGYVITCAHVVKFNGVIANEIQLFRVSSRGDVCKASVVMCDEDRDLAILRILDPALQDLPYFDLSDTSADIGDGVDVLGFPNDKLGATHVGRQKVSVRNKFSISAVTFCQIDKELYAGNSGGPALNEDGDLVGVVTAGNDGDGYNDHSRFVCISELKKVLHLLIGVKDA
;
A
#
# COMPACT_ATOMS: atom_id res chain seq x y z
N MET A 1 1.52 30.29 -24.63
CA MET A 1 0.40 29.52 -25.23
C MET A 1 -0.88 30.27 -24.95
N SER A 2 -1.61 30.65 -26.00
CA SER A 2 -2.95 31.21 -25.87
C SER A 2 -3.86 30.22 -25.14
N LYS A 3 -4.66 30.72 -24.20
CA LYS A 3 -5.53 29.92 -23.34
C LYS A 3 -6.97 30.08 -23.82
N LEU A 4 -7.80 29.11 -23.49
CA LEU A 4 -9.25 29.28 -23.60
C LEU A 4 -9.67 30.33 -22.55
N ASP A 5 -10.10 31.50 -22.99
CA ASP A 5 -10.55 32.59 -22.11
C ASP A 5 -11.91 33.16 -22.56
N SER A 6 -12.47 34.08 -21.77
CA SER A 6 -13.81 34.63 -22.00
C SER A 6 -13.92 35.54 -23.23
N ALA A 7 -12.80 36.08 -23.74
CA ALA A 7 -12.78 36.99 -24.87
C ALA A 7 -12.67 36.27 -26.23
N ILE A 8 -12.35 34.97 -26.22
CA ILE A 8 -12.16 34.19 -27.43
C ILE A 8 -13.46 34.05 -28.23
N ASP A 9 -13.36 34.18 -29.55
CA ASP A 9 -14.41 33.90 -30.49
C ASP A 9 -14.27 32.49 -31.10
N VAL A 10 -15.13 32.18 -32.07
CA VAL A 10 -15.17 30.83 -32.65
C VAL A 10 -13.95 30.53 -33.53
N ASP A 11 -13.43 31.51 -34.25
CA ASP A 11 -12.22 31.36 -35.07
C ASP A 11 -10.95 31.23 -34.21
N GLY A 12 -10.90 31.94 -33.08
CA GLY A 12 -9.89 31.77 -32.04
C GLY A 12 -9.93 30.36 -31.45
N LEU A 13 -11.12 29.84 -31.11
CA LEU A 13 -11.28 28.45 -30.67
C LEU A 13 -10.77 27.47 -31.73
N ALA A 14 -11.13 27.67 -33.00
CA ALA A 14 -10.68 26.82 -34.10
C ALA A 14 -9.15 26.80 -34.22
N SER A 15 -8.54 27.97 -34.12
CA SER A 15 -7.08 28.15 -34.15
C SER A 15 -6.40 27.42 -32.99
N LEU A 16 -6.94 27.53 -31.77
CA LEU A 16 -6.46 26.76 -30.60
C LEU A 16 -6.56 25.25 -30.79
N LEU A 17 -7.61 24.79 -31.47
CA LEU A 17 -7.79 23.39 -31.81
C LEU A 17 -6.93 22.95 -33.01
N GLY A 18 -6.15 23.85 -33.60
CA GLY A 18 -5.26 23.59 -34.74
C GLY A 18 -6.04 23.25 -36.01
N THR A 19 -7.13 23.96 -36.27
CA THR A 19 -8.02 23.80 -37.43
C THR A 19 -8.69 25.14 -37.80
N SER A 20 -9.59 25.15 -38.77
CA SER A 20 -10.43 26.32 -39.10
C SER A 20 -11.89 26.10 -38.70
N TYR A 21 -12.65 27.18 -38.51
CA TYR A 21 -14.08 27.10 -38.21
C TYR A 21 -14.86 26.31 -39.27
N THR A 22 -14.54 26.53 -40.55
CA THR A 22 -15.12 25.78 -41.69
C THR A 22 -14.91 24.27 -41.58
N LYS A 23 -13.77 23.83 -41.03
CA LYS A 23 -13.50 22.41 -40.79
C LYS A 23 -14.19 21.91 -39.52
N LEU A 24 -14.33 22.74 -38.49
CA LEU A 24 -15.05 22.39 -37.26
C LEU A 24 -16.55 22.16 -37.51
N ARG A 25 -17.20 23.06 -38.26
CA ARG A 25 -18.66 22.97 -38.52
C ARG A 25 -19.06 21.67 -39.22
N HIS A 26 -18.14 21.03 -39.93
CA HIS A 26 -18.39 19.76 -40.60
C HIS A 26 -18.75 18.64 -39.61
N PHE A 27 -18.28 18.73 -38.36
CA PHE A 27 -18.55 17.71 -37.35
C PHE A 27 -19.95 17.78 -36.72
N TYR A 28 -20.71 18.87 -36.91
CA TYR A 28 -21.98 19.06 -36.20
C TYR A 28 -23.11 19.72 -36.99
N TYR A 29 -22.84 20.26 -38.19
CA TYR A 29 -23.88 20.89 -39.00
C TYR A 29 -24.56 19.90 -39.94
N LYS A 30 -23.82 19.22 -40.83
CA LYS A 30 -24.26 18.09 -41.68
C LYS A 30 -23.04 17.28 -42.20
N PRO A 31 -22.93 15.95 -41.94
CA PRO A 31 -23.81 15.15 -41.09
C PRO A 31 -23.70 15.56 -39.61
N ASP A 32 -24.70 15.19 -38.79
CA ASP A 32 -24.64 15.39 -37.35
C ASP A 32 -23.49 14.57 -36.73
N THR A 33 -23.02 15.00 -35.58
CA THR A 33 -21.95 14.44 -34.76
C THR A 33 -22.02 12.92 -34.63
N SER A 34 -23.24 12.33 -34.61
CA SER A 34 -23.42 10.87 -34.57
C SER A 34 -22.77 10.09 -35.71
N ALA A 35 -22.58 10.70 -36.88
CA ALA A 35 -21.92 10.06 -38.03
C ALA A 35 -20.41 9.83 -37.79
N TYR A 36 -19.84 10.50 -36.78
CA TYR A 36 -18.42 10.41 -36.43
C TYR A 36 -18.19 9.56 -35.18
N TYR A 37 -19.13 8.68 -34.84
CA TYR A 37 -19.07 7.80 -33.69
C TYR A 37 -19.37 6.36 -34.06
N SER A 38 -18.55 5.44 -33.55
CA SER A 38 -18.87 4.01 -33.55
C SER A 38 -19.48 3.62 -32.20
N THR A 39 -20.49 2.76 -32.25
CA THR A 39 -21.20 2.26 -31.06
C THR A 39 -20.95 0.77 -30.89
N PHE A 40 -20.59 0.36 -29.68
CA PHE A 40 -20.42 -1.05 -29.32
C PHE A 40 -20.82 -1.28 -27.86
N GLU A 41 -21.02 -2.53 -27.47
CA GLU A 41 -21.45 -2.89 -26.12
C GLU A 41 -20.33 -3.57 -25.34
N ILE A 42 -20.27 -3.32 -24.04
CA ILE A 42 -19.40 -4.03 -23.10
C ILE A 42 -20.21 -4.56 -21.92
N ASP A 43 -19.84 -5.72 -21.38
CA ASP A 43 -20.53 -6.29 -20.22
C ASP A 43 -20.29 -5.47 -18.94
N LYS A 44 -21.36 -5.24 -18.19
CA LYS A 44 -21.28 -4.65 -16.85
C LYS A 44 -20.90 -5.73 -15.84
N LYS A 45 -20.10 -5.36 -14.84
CA LYS A 45 -19.76 -6.23 -13.70
C LYS A 45 -20.99 -6.70 -12.90
N SER A 46 -22.05 -5.88 -12.88
CA SER A 46 -23.31 -6.15 -12.20
C SER A 46 -24.32 -6.93 -13.07
N GLY A 47 -23.92 -7.38 -14.26
CA GLY A 47 -24.84 -7.92 -15.27
C GLY A 47 -25.43 -6.84 -16.19
N GLY A 48 -25.84 -7.27 -17.38
CA GLY A 48 -26.32 -6.40 -18.46
C GLY A 48 -25.19 -5.76 -19.28
N LYS A 49 -25.57 -4.94 -20.26
CA LYS A 49 -24.63 -4.32 -21.20
C LYS A 49 -24.50 -2.80 -21.00
N ARG A 50 -23.35 -2.26 -21.35
CA ARG A 50 -23.03 -0.82 -21.39
C ARG A 50 -22.69 -0.44 -22.81
N THR A 51 -23.49 0.44 -23.39
CA THR A 51 -23.23 1.05 -24.69
C THR A 51 -22.08 2.05 -24.58
N ILE A 52 -21.03 1.85 -25.37
CA ILE A 52 -19.89 2.75 -25.53
C ILE A 52 -20.01 3.39 -26.91
N MET A 53 -19.83 4.71 -26.94
CA MET A 53 -19.83 5.54 -28.14
C MET A 53 -18.44 6.15 -28.29
N SER A 54 -17.63 5.59 -29.19
CA SER A 54 -16.26 6.02 -29.42
C SER A 54 -16.19 6.95 -30.63
N PRO A 55 -15.60 8.16 -30.50
CA PRO A 55 -15.41 9.06 -31.63
C PRO A 55 -14.37 8.51 -32.61
N GLU A 56 -14.55 8.79 -33.90
CA GLU A 56 -13.58 8.52 -34.95
C GLU A 56 -12.30 9.34 -34.80
N LYS A 57 -11.21 8.91 -35.45
CA LYS A 57 -9.85 9.46 -35.25
C LYS A 57 -9.78 10.99 -35.36
N ARG A 58 -10.44 11.59 -36.36
CA ARG A 58 -10.40 13.06 -36.58
C ARG A 58 -11.10 13.82 -35.46
N LEU A 59 -12.34 13.42 -35.13
CA LEU A 59 -13.10 14.04 -34.04
C LEU A 59 -12.44 13.79 -32.68
N LYS A 60 -11.94 12.57 -32.43
CA LYS A 60 -11.20 12.21 -31.23
C LYS A 60 -9.96 13.09 -31.03
N THR A 61 -9.25 13.44 -32.11
CA THR A 61 -8.09 14.34 -32.06
C THR A 61 -8.51 15.74 -31.61
N LEU A 62 -9.58 16.29 -32.20
CA LEU A 62 -10.12 17.59 -31.82
C LEU A 62 -10.61 17.61 -30.37
N GLN A 63 -11.37 16.59 -29.96
CA GLN A 63 -11.84 16.42 -28.59
C GLN A 63 -10.67 16.26 -27.60
N SER A 64 -9.58 15.62 -27.99
CA SER A 64 -8.38 15.50 -27.14
C SER A 64 -7.68 16.84 -26.95
N ARG A 65 -7.62 17.68 -27.98
CA ARG A 65 -7.10 19.07 -27.87
C ARG A 65 -8.03 19.93 -27.02
N LEU A 66 -9.34 19.83 -27.24
CA LEU A 66 -10.35 20.52 -26.47
C LEU A 66 -10.31 20.13 -24.98
N LYS A 67 -10.13 18.84 -24.68
CA LYS A 67 -9.92 18.35 -23.31
C LYS A 67 -8.80 19.12 -22.60
N VAL A 68 -7.65 19.31 -23.25
CA VAL A 68 -6.51 20.05 -22.67
C VAL A 68 -6.87 21.51 -22.40
N LEU A 69 -7.60 22.16 -23.32
CA LEU A 69 -8.07 23.53 -23.13
C LEU A 69 -9.05 23.65 -21.94
N LEU A 70 -9.98 22.70 -21.83
CA LEU A 70 -10.95 22.63 -20.71
C LEU A 70 -10.25 22.37 -19.37
N GLU A 71 -9.26 21.48 -19.35
CA GLU A 71 -8.41 21.24 -18.17
C GLU A 71 -7.65 22.50 -17.74
N GLY A 72 -7.30 23.38 -18.69
CA GLY A 72 -6.64 24.65 -18.41
C GLY A 72 -7.51 25.69 -17.70
N ILE A 73 -8.83 25.59 -17.79
CA ILE A 73 -9.78 26.52 -17.15
C ILE A 73 -10.54 25.90 -15.97
N TYR A 74 -10.46 24.58 -15.78
CA TYR A 74 -11.15 23.88 -14.70
C TYR A 74 -10.25 23.65 -13.49
N VAL A 75 -10.73 24.08 -12.32
CA VAL A 75 -10.05 23.81 -11.04
C VAL A 75 -10.82 22.75 -10.25
N ALA A 76 -10.26 21.54 -10.19
CA ALA A 76 -10.85 20.40 -9.49
C ALA A 76 -10.76 20.55 -7.95
N LYS A 77 -11.91 20.65 -7.29
CA LYS A 77 -11.99 20.68 -5.82
C LYS A 77 -11.52 19.37 -5.19
N LYS A 78 -10.99 19.40 -3.96
CA LYS A 78 -10.38 18.25 -3.26
C LYS A 78 -11.25 16.98 -3.22
N GLN A 79 -12.57 17.12 -3.07
CA GLN A 79 -13.52 16.01 -2.97
C GLN A 79 -13.75 15.24 -4.28
N VAL A 80 -13.35 15.78 -5.44
CA VAL A 80 -13.58 15.19 -6.76
C VAL A 80 -12.40 14.31 -7.18
N ASN A 81 -12.56 13.00 -7.26
CA ASN A 81 -11.42 12.10 -7.50
C ASN A 81 -11.38 11.48 -8.90
N ALA A 82 -12.52 11.35 -9.59
CA ALA A 82 -12.52 10.75 -10.93
C ALA A 82 -12.01 11.73 -11.98
N PHE A 83 -11.22 11.23 -12.93
CA PHE A 83 -10.74 11.98 -14.09
C PHE A 83 -9.88 13.20 -13.76
N VAL A 84 -9.32 13.25 -12.55
CA VAL A 84 -8.39 14.30 -12.13
C VAL A 84 -6.99 13.71 -12.07
N LYS A 85 -6.02 14.45 -12.62
CA LYS A 85 -4.61 14.06 -12.57
C LYS A 85 -4.19 13.79 -11.13
N ASP A 86 -3.39 12.73 -10.94
CA ASP A 86 -2.86 12.30 -9.64
C ASP A 86 -3.90 11.88 -8.60
N ARG A 87 -5.16 11.68 -9.01
CA ARG A 87 -6.24 11.12 -8.17
C ARG A 87 -6.67 9.74 -8.69
N SER A 88 -7.20 8.92 -7.79
CA SER A 88 -7.57 7.54 -8.08
C SER A 88 -8.68 7.05 -7.15
N ILE A 89 -9.16 5.83 -7.36
CA ILE A 89 -10.06 5.15 -6.42
C ILE A 89 -9.42 5.06 -5.01
N VAL A 90 -8.09 5.00 -4.92
CA VAL A 90 -7.37 4.94 -3.64
C VAL A 90 -7.45 6.29 -2.92
N THR A 91 -7.25 7.41 -3.63
CA THR A 91 -7.37 8.74 -3.00
C THR A 91 -8.80 9.03 -2.58
N ASN A 92 -9.79 8.57 -3.37
CA ASN A 92 -11.20 8.65 -3.01
C ASN A 92 -11.51 7.86 -1.73
N ALA A 93 -11.10 6.60 -1.68
CA ALA A 93 -11.33 5.72 -0.54
C ALA A 93 -10.64 6.20 0.75
N ARG A 94 -9.46 6.83 0.66
CA ARG A 94 -8.69 7.31 1.83
C ARG A 94 -9.49 8.28 2.71
N ALA A 95 -10.30 9.16 2.11
CA ALA A 95 -11.11 10.13 2.82
C ALA A 95 -12.13 9.50 3.80
N HIS A 96 -12.49 8.24 3.56
CA HIS A 96 -13.55 7.53 4.28
C HIS A 96 -13.03 6.44 5.21
N THR A 97 -11.72 6.43 5.51
CA THR A 97 -11.14 5.44 6.41
C THR A 97 -11.45 5.72 7.87
N ARG A 98 -11.60 4.66 8.69
CA ARG A 98 -11.84 4.73 10.15
C ARG A 98 -13.15 5.45 10.54
N LYS A 99 -14.16 5.44 9.67
CA LYS A 99 -15.46 6.07 9.89
C LYS A 99 -16.44 5.06 10.52
N LYS A 100 -17.34 5.52 11.39
CA LYS A 100 -18.38 4.65 11.99
C LYS A 100 -19.37 4.17 10.93
N PHE A 101 -19.73 5.05 10.00
CA PHE A 101 -20.65 4.76 8.90
C PHE A 101 -20.12 5.29 7.57
N VAL A 102 -20.35 4.54 6.50
CA VAL A 102 -20.08 4.92 5.11
C VAL A 102 -21.38 4.79 4.32
N PHE A 103 -21.82 5.87 3.69
CA PHE A 103 -23.03 5.94 2.89
C PHE A 103 -22.67 6.19 1.43
N ASN A 104 -23.04 5.28 0.54
CA ASN A 104 -22.75 5.39 -0.89
C ASN A 104 -24.03 5.60 -1.70
N ILE A 105 -23.89 6.41 -2.73
CA ILE A 105 -24.96 6.78 -3.67
C ILE A 105 -24.36 6.69 -5.07
N ASP A 106 -25.13 6.18 -6.03
CA ASP A 106 -24.77 6.11 -7.45
C ASP A 106 -25.82 6.88 -8.26
N LEU A 107 -25.41 7.50 -9.37
CA LEU A 107 -26.31 8.26 -10.23
C LEU A 107 -26.74 7.44 -11.45
N GLU A 108 -28.04 7.48 -11.77
CA GLU A 108 -28.56 6.85 -12.97
C GLU A 108 -28.14 7.60 -14.23
N ASN A 109 -27.73 6.85 -15.27
CA ASN A 109 -27.46 7.38 -16.61
C ASN A 109 -26.60 8.65 -16.59
N PHE A 110 -25.54 8.67 -15.75
CA PHE A 110 -24.76 9.86 -15.44
C PHE A 110 -24.33 10.67 -16.67
N PHE A 111 -23.64 10.05 -17.63
CA PHE A 111 -23.22 10.75 -18.86
C PHE A 111 -24.41 11.18 -19.73
N PRO A 112 -25.37 10.28 -20.11
CA PRO A 112 -26.55 10.69 -20.88
C PRO A 112 -27.40 11.80 -20.24
N SER A 113 -27.41 11.93 -18.91
CA SER A 113 -28.13 13.01 -18.22
C SER A 113 -27.53 14.40 -18.46
N ILE A 114 -26.28 14.48 -18.93
CA ILE A 114 -25.58 15.73 -19.23
C ILE A 114 -25.83 16.08 -20.69
N THR A 115 -26.69 17.08 -20.91
CA THR A 115 -27.14 17.48 -22.24
C THR A 115 -26.34 18.63 -22.81
N PHE A 116 -26.47 18.82 -24.13
CA PHE A 116 -25.95 19.97 -24.87
C PHE A 116 -26.28 21.30 -24.17
N ALA A 117 -27.54 21.50 -23.78
CA ALA A 117 -27.99 22.72 -23.12
C ALA A 117 -27.30 22.96 -21.77
N ARG A 118 -27.09 21.89 -20.98
CA ARG A 118 -26.38 21.96 -19.69
C ARG A 118 -24.91 22.34 -19.89
N ILE A 119 -24.24 21.76 -20.88
CA ILE A 119 -22.84 22.07 -21.21
C ILE A 119 -22.71 23.52 -21.67
N ARG A 120 -23.53 23.93 -22.65
CA ARG A 120 -23.53 25.30 -23.18
C ARG A 120 -23.79 26.33 -22.08
N GLY A 121 -24.83 26.11 -21.27
CA GLY A 121 -25.19 27.00 -20.16
C GLY A 121 -24.08 27.10 -19.09
N MET A 122 -23.47 25.97 -18.74
CA MET A 122 -22.36 25.93 -17.78
C MET A 122 -21.15 26.73 -18.28
N LEU A 123 -20.79 26.60 -19.56
CA LEU A 123 -19.64 27.31 -20.15
C LEU A 123 -19.88 28.83 -20.27
N MET A 124 -21.13 29.26 -20.46
CA MET A 124 -21.49 30.68 -20.50
C MET A 124 -21.56 31.31 -19.09
N ALA A 125 -21.83 30.51 -18.06
CA ALA A 125 -21.93 30.98 -16.70
C ALA A 125 -20.56 31.25 -16.06
N LYS A 126 -20.53 32.05 -14.99
CA LYS A 126 -19.33 32.21 -14.15
C LYS A 126 -18.92 30.84 -13.56
N PRO A 127 -17.61 30.54 -13.44
CA PRO A 127 -16.47 31.44 -13.68
C PRO A 127 -15.94 31.45 -15.12
N TYR A 128 -16.51 30.65 -16.03
CA TYR A 128 -15.92 30.45 -17.36
C TYR A 128 -16.29 31.56 -18.33
N SER A 129 -17.54 32.04 -18.29
CA SER A 129 -18.00 33.21 -19.04
C SER A 129 -17.60 33.22 -20.51
N LEU A 130 -17.63 32.04 -21.16
CA LEU A 130 -17.29 31.92 -22.58
C LEU A 130 -18.39 32.55 -23.44
N GLN A 131 -17.98 33.10 -24.58
CA GLN A 131 -18.92 33.62 -25.57
C GLN A 131 -19.91 32.55 -26.03
N SER A 132 -21.15 32.97 -26.31
CA SER A 132 -22.26 32.10 -26.72
C SER A 132 -21.89 31.18 -27.89
N GLY A 133 -21.20 31.72 -28.92
CA GLY A 133 -20.75 30.96 -30.08
C GLY A 133 -19.75 29.85 -29.72
N VAL A 134 -18.75 30.19 -28.92
CA VAL A 134 -17.72 29.25 -28.43
C VAL A 134 -18.33 28.14 -27.58
N ALA A 135 -19.18 28.50 -26.63
CA ALA A 135 -19.89 27.53 -25.78
C ALA A 135 -20.77 26.57 -26.61
N THR A 136 -21.42 27.09 -27.66
CA THR A 136 -22.23 26.31 -28.59
C THR A 136 -21.40 25.30 -29.37
N VAL A 137 -20.27 25.74 -29.94
CA VAL A 137 -19.37 24.84 -30.69
C VAL A 137 -18.77 23.77 -29.79
N ILE A 138 -18.33 24.12 -28.57
CA ILE A 138 -17.82 23.15 -27.60
C ILE A 138 -18.90 22.12 -27.25
N ALA A 139 -20.12 22.56 -26.99
CA ALA A 139 -21.24 21.67 -26.65
C ALA A 139 -21.59 20.72 -27.80
N HIS A 140 -21.57 21.19 -29.06
CA HIS A 140 -21.75 20.34 -30.23
C HIS A 140 -20.64 19.29 -30.35
N LEU A 141 -19.38 19.72 -30.29
CA LEU A 141 -18.24 18.81 -30.40
C LEU A 141 -18.20 17.77 -29.29
N ALA A 142 -18.77 18.05 -28.12
CA ALA A 142 -18.76 17.16 -26.97
C ALA A 142 -19.96 16.20 -26.89
N THR A 143 -21.04 16.45 -27.63
CA THR A 143 -22.29 15.68 -27.50
C THR A 143 -22.63 14.91 -28.75
N VAL A 144 -23.35 13.80 -28.58
CA VAL A 144 -23.91 13.02 -29.68
C VAL A 144 -25.40 12.89 -29.42
N ARG A 145 -26.24 13.23 -30.41
CA ARG A 145 -27.70 13.27 -30.24
C ARG A 145 -28.12 14.09 -29.01
N GLY A 146 -27.39 15.17 -28.73
CA GLY A 146 -27.69 16.11 -27.65
C GLY A 146 -27.25 15.70 -26.23
N PHE A 147 -26.58 14.55 -26.04
CA PHE A 147 -26.08 14.12 -24.73
C PHE A 147 -24.60 13.75 -24.76
N LEU A 148 -23.98 13.77 -23.57
CA LEU A 148 -22.57 13.46 -23.39
C LEU A 148 -22.33 11.94 -23.55
N PRO A 149 -21.50 11.48 -24.52
CA PRO A 149 -21.31 10.06 -24.78
C PRO A 149 -20.29 9.42 -23.83
N GLN A 150 -20.44 8.11 -23.56
CA GLN A 150 -19.41 7.31 -22.91
C GLN A 150 -18.35 6.89 -23.96
N GLY A 151 -17.14 7.45 -23.89
CA GLY A 151 -16.04 7.13 -24.81
C GLY A 151 -15.34 8.34 -25.44
N SER A 152 -15.93 9.53 -25.34
CA SER A 152 -15.28 10.78 -25.78
C SER A 152 -14.19 11.23 -24.79
N PRO A 153 -13.04 11.77 -25.28
CA PRO A 153 -12.05 12.44 -24.45
C PRO A 153 -12.58 13.63 -23.64
N CYS A 154 -13.63 14.31 -24.10
CA CYS A 154 -14.19 15.48 -23.42
C CYS A 154 -15.16 15.13 -22.29
N SER A 155 -15.84 13.98 -22.36
CA SER A 155 -16.86 13.60 -21.39
C SER A 155 -16.37 13.59 -19.94
N PRO A 156 -15.18 13.04 -19.62
CA PRO A 156 -14.64 13.06 -18.26
C PRO A 156 -14.56 14.47 -17.65
N ILE A 157 -13.91 15.41 -18.33
CA ILE A 157 -13.70 16.77 -17.82
C ILE A 157 -15.00 17.56 -17.74
N LEU A 158 -15.85 17.48 -18.76
CA LEU A 158 -17.13 18.19 -18.78
C LEU A 158 -18.09 17.68 -17.69
N SER A 159 -18.09 16.38 -17.40
CA SER A 159 -18.89 15.84 -16.31
C SER A 159 -18.50 16.42 -14.95
N ASN A 160 -17.20 16.60 -14.70
CA ASN A 160 -16.69 17.24 -13.49
C ASN A 160 -17.00 18.75 -13.42
N MET A 161 -16.93 19.45 -14.55
CA MET A 161 -17.30 20.87 -14.62
C MET A 161 -18.78 21.07 -14.28
N ILE A 162 -19.66 20.22 -14.83
CA ILE A 162 -21.10 20.24 -14.56
C ILE A 162 -21.40 19.98 -13.08
N CYS A 163 -20.75 18.98 -12.48
CA CYS A 163 -20.96 18.64 -11.08
C CYS A 163 -20.39 19.66 -10.08
N SER A 164 -19.62 20.66 -10.51
CA SER A 164 -18.93 21.59 -9.59
C SER A 164 -19.86 22.31 -8.60
N SER A 165 -21.08 22.63 -9.03
CA SER A 165 -22.09 23.25 -8.14
C SER A 165 -22.70 22.25 -7.16
N LEU A 166 -23.04 21.05 -7.64
CA LEU A 166 -23.48 19.92 -6.81
C LEU A 166 -22.42 19.61 -5.73
N ASP A 167 -21.16 19.44 -6.12
CA ASP A 167 -20.04 19.14 -5.23
C ASP A 167 -19.84 20.20 -4.14
N ARG A 168 -20.22 21.45 -4.39
CA ARG A 168 -20.17 22.53 -3.38
C ARG A 168 -21.26 22.33 -2.33
N GLN A 169 -22.49 22.09 -2.78
CA GLN A 169 -23.65 21.92 -1.92
C GLN A 169 -23.50 20.65 -1.07
N LEU A 170 -23.07 19.55 -1.67
CA LEU A 170 -22.86 18.28 -0.97
C LEU A 170 -21.71 18.33 0.03
N LEU A 171 -20.61 19.02 -0.29
CA LEU A 171 -19.54 19.26 0.67
C LEU A 171 -20.04 20.11 1.86
N THR A 172 -20.85 21.13 1.59
CA THR A 172 -21.42 22.01 2.64
C THR A 172 -22.35 21.21 3.54
N LEU A 173 -23.23 20.40 2.95
CA LEU A 173 -24.14 19.51 3.68
C LEU A 173 -23.38 18.50 4.54
N ALA A 174 -22.34 17.87 4.01
CA ALA A 174 -21.51 16.94 4.78
C ALA A 174 -20.84 17.64 5.98
N LYS A 175 -20.24 18.82 5.75
CA LYS A 175 -19.58 19.60 6.82
C LYS A 175 -20.56 20.06 7.90
N LYS A 176 -21.77 20.50 7.53
CA LYS A 176 -22.84 20.87 8.47
C LYS A 176 -23.11 19.75 9.48
N HIS A 177 -23.03 18.50 9.02
CA HIS A 177 -23.29 17.30 9.81
C HIS A 177 -22.02 16.52 10.17
N ARG A 178 -20.86 17.20 10.28
CA ARG A 178 -19.56 16.63 10.69
C ARG A 178 -19.12 15.38 9.89
N GLY A 179 -19.62 15.24 8.67
CA GLY A 179 -19.31 14.17 7.75
C GLY A 179 -18.25 14.55 6.71
N GLU A 180 -17.72 13.53 6.06
CA GLU A 180 -16.88 13.68 4.85
C GLU A 180 -17.70 13.42 3.60
N TYR A 181 -17.32 14.06 2.50
CA TYR A 181 -17.89 13.83 1.18
C TYR A 181 -16.81 13.66 0.11
N SER A 182 -16.98 12.69 -0.77
CA SER A 182 -16.20 12.56 -2.00
C SER A 182 -17.06 12.07 -3.18
N ARG A 183 -16.62 12.39 -4.40
CA ARG A 183 -17.23 11.93 -5.65
C ARG A 183 -16.19 11.32 -6.59
N TYR A 184 -16.52 10.14 -7.11
CA TYR A 184 -15.80 9.46 -8.17
C TYR A 184 -16.74 9.21 -9.35
N ALA A 185 -16.80 10.17 -10.27
CA ALA A 185 -17.74 10.17 -11.40
C ALA A 185 -19.20 10.19 -10.90
N ASP A 186 -19.94 9.11 -11.16
CA ASP A 186 -21.31 8.85 -10.72
C ASP A 186 -21.41 8.35 -9.26
N ASP A 187 -20.35 7.74 -8.74
CA ASP A 187 -20.28 7.28 -7.35
C ASP A 187 -20.05 8.48 -6.41
N MET A 188 -20.92 8.65 -5.43
CA MET A 188 -20.78 9.61 -4.33
C MET A 188 -20.70 8.88 -3.00
N THR A 189 -19.91 9.40 -2.06
CA THR A 189 -19.73 8.79 -0.75
C THR A 189 -19.76 9.84 0.35
N PHE A 190 -20.60 9.59 1.34
CA PHE A 190 -20.60 10.28 2.63
C PHE A 190 -20.05 9.34 3.71
N SER A 191 -19.44 9.88 4.76
CA SER A 191 -19.05 9.06 5.91
C SER A 191 -19.01 9.85 7.20
N PHE A 192 -19.28 9.20 8.32
CA PHE A 192 -19.54 9.84 9.60
C PHE A 192 -18.73 9.23 10.73
N TYR A 193 -18.34 10.06 11.71
CA TYR A 193 -17.76 9.62 12.98
C TYR A 193 -18.81 9.38 14.05
N ASP A 194 -19.98 9.99 13.91
CA ASP A 194 -21.04 9.94 14.91
C ASP A 194 -21.79 8.60 14.86
N ASP A 195 -22.45 8.26 15.97
CA ASP A 195 -23.35 7.11 16.01
C ASP A 195 -24.59 7.36 15.14
N LEU A 196 -25.23 6.28 14.68
CA LEU A 196 -26.27 6.37 13.65
C LEU A 196 -27.42 7.31 14.03
N GLN A 197 -27.79 7.34 15.31
CA GLN A 197 -28.84 8.21 15.86
C GLN A 197 -28.55 9.71 15.70
N PHE A 198 -27.29 10.08 15.48
CA PHE A 198 -26.85 11.46 15.28
C PHE A 198 -26.56 11.77 13.80
N VAL A 199 -26.62 10.77 12.92
CA VAL A 199 -26.53 10.99 11.47
C VAL A 199 -27.83 11.64 11.01
N SER A 200 -27.73 12.81 10.38
CA SER A 200 -28.90 13.58 9.98
C SER A 200 -29.73 12.89 8.89
N GLU A 201 -31.04 12.90 9.08
CA GLU A 201 -32.04 12.50 8.07
C GLU A 201 -32.05 13.40 6.83
N GLU A 202 -31.40 14.57 6.87
CA GLU A 202 -31.13 15.37 5.67
C GLU A 202 -30.24 14.61 4.66
N ILE A 203 -29.40 13.68 5.14
CA ILE A 203 -28.46 12.90 4.32
C ILE A 203 -28.91 11.45 4.20
N VAL A 204 -29.24 10.78 5.31
CA VAL A 204 -29.56 9.34 5.33
C VAL A 204 -30.80 9.08 6.18
N ARG A 205 -31.79 8.41 5.61
CA ARG A 205 -32.96 7.92 6.36
C ARG A 205 -32.83 6.41 6.55
N CYS A 206 -32.84 5.95 7.80
CA CYS A 206 -32.78 4.53 8.11
C CYS A 206 -34.20 3.96 8.22
N LEU A 207 -34.50 2.87 7.52
CA LEU A 207 -35.77 2.15 7.62
C LEU A 207 -35.65 1.09 8.73
N LYS A 208 -36.68 0.95 9.58
CA LYS A 208 -36.74 -0.11 10.61
C LYS A 208 -37.01 -1.47 9.94
N GLY A 209 -36.34 -2.52 10.44
CA GLY A 209 -36.06 -3.77 9.72
C GLY A 209 -37.17 -4.84 9.65
N ASP A 210 -36.93 -5.80 8.75
CA ASP A 210 -37.75 -6.96 8.36
C ASP A 210 -37.08 -8.32 8.68
N GLY A 211 -36.03 -8.34 9.50
CA GLY A 211 -35.42 -9.58 10.02
C GLY A 211 -34.30 -10.22 9.18
N LEU A 212 -33.73 -9.54 8.18
CA LEU A 212 -32.60 -10.04 7.39
C LEU A 212 -31.22 -9.57 7.88
N SER A 213 -30.20 -10.41 7.65
CA SER A 213 -28.82 -10.22 8.09
C SER A 213 -28.07 -9.18 7.25
N ASN A 214 -27.95 -7.97 7.82
CA ASN A 214 -26.94 -6.94 7.59
C ASN A 214 -26.87 -6.29 6.21
N HIS A 215 -27.72 -5.28 5.96
CA HIS A 215 -27.42 -3.99 5.31
C HIS A 215 -28.59 -3.05 5.65
N TYR A 216 -28.40 -2.04 6.49
CA TYR A 216 -29.52 -1.18 6.92
C TYR A 216 -30.24 -0.63 5.68
N HIS A 217 -31.49 -1.06 5.46
CA HIS A 217 -32.35 -0.51 4.43
C HIS A 217 -32.41 0.99 4.67
N CYS A 218 -31.79 1.75 3.77
CA CYS A 218 -31.66 3.19 3.90
C CYS A 218 -32.17 3.84 2.63
N ARG A 219 -32.66 5.07 2.80
CA ARG A 219 -33.02 5.95 1.70
C ARG A 219 -32.15 7.18 1.78
N VAL A 220 -31.99 7.82 0.64
CA VAL A 220 -31.40 9.16 0.60
C VAL A 220 -32.32 10.11 1.37
N GLY A 221 -31.71 10.98 2.19
CA GLY A 221 -32.43 12.05 2.87
C GLY A 221 -33.07 13.02 1.89
N PHE A 222 -34.25 13.54 2.22
CA PHE A 222 -35.03 14.38 1.30
C PHE A 222 -34.26 15.63 0.84
N TYR A 223 -33.49 16.24 1.74
CA TYR A 223 -32.69 17.41 1.40
C TYR A 223 -31.59 17.04 0.39
N LEU A 224 -30.80 16.00 0.66
CA LEU A 224 -29.78 15.50 -0.26
C LEU A 224 -30.37 15.11 -1.63
N GLU A 225 -31.47 14.37 -1.63
CA GLU A 225 -32.18 13.99 -2.85
C GLU A 225 -32.61 15.23 -3.66
N SER A 226 -33.18 16.24 -2.98
CA SER A 226 -33.57 17.49 -3.63
C SER A 226 -32.40 18.24 -4.26
N VAL A 227 -31.22 18.23 -3.63
CA VAL A 227 -30.00 18.88 -4.16
C VAL A 227 -29.51 18.16 -5.43
N ILE A 228 -29.55 16.82 -5.43
CA ILE A 228 -29.16 16.00 -6.59
C ILE A 228 -30.15 16.20 -7.74
N LEU A 229 -31.45 16.16 -7.47
CA LEU A 229 -32.52 16.37 -8.46
C LEU A 229 -32.45 17.78 -9.07
N LYS A 230 -32.32 18.84 -8.25
CA LYS A 230 -32.15 20.22 -8.73
C LYS A 230 -30.89 20.42 -9.57
N SER A 231 -29.86 19.60 -9.33
CA SER A 231 -28.65 19.60 -10.15
C SER A 231 -28.81 18.86 -11.49
N GLY A 232 -29.99 18.28 -11.76
CA GLY A 232 -30.31 17.59 -13.01
C GLY A 232 -29.83 16.14 -13.06
N PHE A 233 -29.75 15.47 -11.91
CA PHE A 233 -29.36 14.06 -11.80
C PHE A 233 -30.41 13.25 -11.06
N LYS A 234 -30.46 11.94 -11.32
CA LYS A 234 -31.33 10.98 -10.62
C LYS A 234 -30.48 9.97 -9.87
N ILE A 235 -30.97 9.54 -8.71
CA ILE A 235 -30.29 8.58 -7.85
C ILE A 235 -30.67 7.16 -8.26
N ASN A 236 -29.70 6.26 -8.27
CA ASN A 236 -29.95 4.84 -8.44
C ASN A 236 -30.25 4.19 -7.09
N GLU A 237 -31.53 4.11 -6.75
CA GLU A 237 -32.01 3.57 -5.47
C GLU A 237 -31.51 2.15 -5.18
N SER A 238 -31.31 1.32 -6.22
CA SER A 238 -30.83 -0.07 -6.06
C SER A 238 -29.37 -0.18 -5.61
N LYS A 239 -28.61 0.92 -5.70
CA LYS A 239 -27.19 0.98 -5.35
C LYS A 239 -26.90 1.83 -4.11
N VAL A 240 -27.94 2.42 -3.52
CA VAL A 240 -27.83 3.14 -2.25
C VAL A 240 -27.51 2.14 -1.15
N ARG A 241 -26.48 2.42 -0.35
CA ARG A 241 -26.06 1.54 0.74
C ARG A 241 -25.48 2.32 1.91
N LEU A 242 -25.79 1.89 3.12
CA LEU A 242 -25.20 2.36 4.36
C LEU A 242 -24.45 1.20 5.03
N GLN A 243 -23.18 1.43 5.37
CA GLN A 243 -22.28 0.40 5.88
C GLN A 243 -21.70 0.83 7.23
N GLY A 244 -21.99 0.07 8.29
CA GLY A 244 -21.45 0.26 9.63
C GLY A 244 -20.01 -0.25 9.80
N ARG A 245 -19.38 0.10 10.92
CA ARG A 245 -17.96 -0.22 11.19
C ARG A 245 -17.65 -1.70 11.44
N TYR A 246 -18.65 -2.45 11.90
CA TYR A 246 -18.52 -3.88 12.22
C TYR A 246 -18.74 -4.78 11.00
N GLU A 247 -19.32 -4.23 9.93
CA GLU A 247 -19.40 -4.87 8.64
C GLU A 247 -18.33 -4.31 7.69
N ARG A 248 -18.21 -4.89 6.50
CA ARG A 248 -17.25 -4.42 5.51
C ARG A 248 -17.74 -3.11 4.90
N GLN A 249 -16.97 -2.02 5.05
CA GLN A 249 -17.24 -0.73 4.42
C GLN A 249 -16.49 -0.64 3.08
N ILE A 250 -17.18 -0.24 2.00
CA ILE A 250 -16.62 -0.23 0.64
C ILE A 250 -16.82 1.13 -0.04
N VAL A 251 -15.70 1.72 -0.47
CA VAL A 251 -15.70 2.93 -1.30
C VAL A 251 -14.98 2.65 -2.61
N THR A 252 -15.63 2.89 -3.75
CA THR A 252 -15.06 2.63 -5.09
C THR A 252 -14.45 1.23 -5.26
N GLY A 253 -15.07 0.23 -4.63
CA GLY A 253 -14.61 -1.17 -4.65
C GLY A 253 -13.45 -1.51 -3.69
N LEU A 254 -13.03 -0.57 -2.83
CA LEU A 254 -11.97 -0.78 -1.84
C LEU A 254 -12.52 -0.79 -0.42
N VAL A 255 -11.95 -1.64 0.43
CA VAL A 255 -12.30 -1.74 1.86
C VAL A 255 -11.70 -0.57 2.62
N VAL A 256 -12.48 0.11 3.48
CA VAL A 256 -12.03 1.34 4.17
C VAL A 256 -12.09 1.30 5.70
N ASN A 257 -12.54 0.21 6.32
CA ASN A 257 -12.76 0.14 7.78
C ASN A 257 -11.62 0.73 8.64
N LYS A 258 -10.36 0.34 8.38
CA LYS A 258 -9.18 0.81 9.14
C LYS A 258 -8.19 1.60 8.30
N LYS A 259 -7.95 1.12 7.09
CA LYS A 259 -7.10 1.70 6.04
C LYS A 259 -7.66 1.27 4.70
N VAL A 260 -7.29 1.95 3.63
CA VAL A 260 -7.66 1.52 2.28
C VAL A 260 -7.01 0.17 2.01
N ASN A 261 -7.83 -0.82 1.67
CA ASN A 261 -7.40 -2.19 1.47
C ASN A 261 -8.23 -2.86 0.37
N ILE A 262 -7.77 -4.01 -0.08
CA ILE A 262 -8.42 -4.81 -1.10
C ILE A 262 -9.25 -5.89 -0.43
N GLU A 263 -10.34 -6.28 -1.08
CA GLU A 263 -11.11 -7.43 -0.65
C GLU A 263 -10.25 -8.71 -0.59
N ARG A 264 -10.35 -9.45 0.52
CA ARG A 264 -9.62 -10.71 0.73
C ARG A 264 -9.87 -11.73 -0.38
N GLN A 265 -11.07 -11.77 -0.97
CA GLN A 265 -11.40 -12.67 -2.07
C GLN A 265 -10.56 -12.38 -3.32
N TYR A 266 -10.29 -11.11 -3.63
CA TYR A 266 -9.43 -10.72 -4.76
C TYR A 266 -7.98 -11.18 -4.53
N ILE A 267 -7.47 -11.06 -3.31
CA ILE A 267 -6.13 -11.53 -2.93
C ILE A 267 -6.07 -13.06 -3.04
N ARG A 268 -7.05 -13.79 -2.50
CA ARG A 268 -7.14 -15.27 -2.58
C ARG A 268 -7.18 -15.76 -4.02
N LYS A 269 -8.02 -15.15 -4.88
CA LYS A 269 -8.08 -15.48 -6.32
C LYS A 269 -6.73 -15.27 -7.00
N THR A 270 -6.03 -14.17 -6.71
CA THR A 270 -4.68 -13.90 -7.24
C THR A 270 -3.67 -14.94 -6.78
N SER A 271 -3.66 -15.26 -5.48
CA SER A 271 -2.77 -16.27 -4.91
C SER A 271 -3.02 -17.66 -5.49
N ALA A 272 -4.29 -18.03 -5.71
CA ALA A 272 -4.65 -19.32 -6.30
C ALA A 272 -4.19 -19.44 -7.75
N MET A 273 -4.26 -18.37 -8.53
CA MET A 273 -3.73 -18.35 -9.90
C MET A 273 -2.20 -18.49 -9.92
N ILE A 274 -1.48 -17.79 -9.04
CA ILE A 274 -0.02 -17.94 -8.90
C ILE A 274 0.35 -19.37 -8.47
N HIS A 275 -0.38 -19.93 -7.51
CA HIS A 275 -0.15 -21.30 -7.03
C HIS A 275 -0.41 -22.34 -8.12
N SER A 276 -1.49 -22.21 -8.89
CA SER A 276 -1.79 -23.12 -10.00
C SER A 276 -0.66 -23.11 -11.04
N MET A 277 -0.07 -21.93 -11.31
CA MET A 277 1.10 -21.83 -12.21
C MET A 277 2.37 -22.50 -11.64
N SER A 278 2.58 -22.44 -10.32
CA SER A 278 3.76 -23.06 -9.68
C SER A 278 3.62 -24.57 -9.49
N SER A 279 2.42 -25.06 -9.22
CA SER A 279 2.18 -26.46 -8.83
C SER A 279 1.68 -27.33 -9.98
N ASP A 280 0.77 -26.82 -10.81
CA ASP A 280 0.14 -27.59 -11.89
C ASP A 280 0.89 -27.41 -13.23
N GLY A 281 1.85 -26.48 -13.29
CA GLY A 281 2.56 -26.10 -14.51
C GLY A 281 1.91 -24.93 -15.28
N LEU A 282 2.72 -24.24 -16.08
CA LEU A 282 2.31 -23.00 -16.77
C LEU A 282 1.19 -23.23 -17.80
N ASP A 283 1.28 -24.30 -18.58
CA ASP A 283 0.35 -24.53 -19.70
C ASP A 283 -1.02 -24.96 -19.19
N PHE A 284 -1.06 -25.88 -18.22
CA PHE A 284 -2.30 -26.26 -17.54
C PHE A 284 -3.02 -25.05 -16.91
N ALA A 285 -2.27 -24.20 -16.20
CA ALA A 285 -2.84 -23.01 -15.59
C ALA A 285 -3.41 -22.03 -16.63
N ARG A 286 -2.74 -21.87 -17.78
CA ARG A 286 -3.20 -21.02 -18.89
C ARG A 286 -4.47 -21.57 -19.55
N GLU A 287 -4.56 -22.88 -19.78
CA GLU A 287 -5.77 -23.52 -20.31
C GLU A 287 -6.96 -23.40 -19.36
N LYS A 288 -6.75 -23.68 -18.08
CA LYS A 288 -7.74 -23.50 -17.02
C LYS A 288 -8.24 -22.07 -16.89
N PHE A 289 -7.38 -21.08 -17.15
CA PHE A 289 -7.78 -19.68 -17.19
C PHE A 289 -8.63 -19.38 -18.44
N LYS A 290 -8.21 -19.84 -19.62
CA LYS A 290 -8.96 -19.66 -20.87
C LYS A 290 -10.36 -20.26 -20.81
N SER A 291 -10.51 -21.45 -20.26
CA SER A 291 -11.83 -22.11 -20.16
C SER A 291 -12.83 -21.36 -19.27
N LYS A 292 -12.34 -20.60 -18.28
CA LYS A 292 -13.17 -19.78 -17.39
C LYS A 292 -13.37 -18.35 -17.89
N ALA A 293 -12.39 -17.80 -18.60
CA ALA A 293 -12.42 -16.43 -19.10
C ALA A 293 -13.07 -16.41 -20.50
N LYS A 294 -14.41 -16.51 -20.55
CA LYS A 294 -15.22 -16.37 -21.77
C LYS A 294 -14.62 -15.29 -22.69
N GLU A 295 -14.16 -15.70 -23.88
CA GLU A 295 -13.63 -14.83 -24.97
C GLU A 295 -12.57 -13.78 -24.58
N SER A 296 -11.83 -13.97 -23.49
CA SER A 296 -10.76 -13.04 -23.13
C SER A 296 -9.48 -13.35 -23.90
N SER A 297 -9.06 -12.42 -24.78
CA SER A 297 -7.74 -12.45 -25.44
C SER A 297 -6.56 -12.19 -24.48
N VAL A 298 -6.84 -11.89 -23.20
CA VAL A 298 -5.82 -11.56 -22.21
C VAL A 298 -5.08 -12.80 -21.74
N MET A 299 -3.75 -12.80 -21.93
CA MET A 299 -2.85 -13.81 -21.38
C MET A 299 -2.88 -13.82 -19.84
N LEU A 300 -2.94 -15.02 -19.24
CA LEU A 300 -2.92 -15.21 -17.77
C LEU A 300 -1.77 -14.44 -17.11
N ASP A 301 -0.58 -14.50 -17.68
CA ASP A 301 0.63 -13.85 -17.18
C ASP A 301 0.44 -12.33 -17.07
N ALA A 302 -0.10 -11.70 -18.12
CA ALA A 302 -0.40 -10.27 -18.15
C ALA A 302 -1.56 -9.92 -17.21
N HIS A 303 -2.57 -10.80 -17.13
CA HIS A 303 -3.68 -10.66 -16.19
C HIS A 303 -3.17 -10.62 -14.75
N LEU A 304 -2.33 -11.58 -14.35
CA LEU A 304 -1.72 -11.66 -13.03
C LEU A 304 -0.82 -10.45 -12.73
N GLN A 305 -0.01 -10.02 -13.69
CA GLN A 305 0.79 -8.80 -13.54
C GLN A 305 -0.10 -7.60 -13.24
N GLY A 306 -1.18 -7.41 -14.00
CA GLY A 306 -2.16 -6.34 -13.77
C GLY A 306 -2.81 -6.41 -12.39
N ARG A 307 -3.19 -7.62 -11.94
CA ARG A 307 -3.74 -7.82 -10.58
C ARG A 307 -2.73 -7.45 -9.50
N LEU A 308 -1.47 -7.85 -9.65
CA LEU A 308 -0.41 -7.54 -8.69
C LEU A 308 -0.10 -6.04 -8.67
N LEU A 309 -0.02 -5.38 -9.82
CA LEU A 309 0.18 -3.92 -9.89
C LEU A 309 -0.99 -3.16 -9.28
N PHE A 310 -2.22 -3.64 -9.46
CA PHE A 310 -3.38 -3.10 -8.76
C PHE A 310 -3.26 -3.31 -7.24
N ILE A 311 -2.81 -4.50 -6.79
CA ILE A 311 -2.57 -4.75 -5.38
C ILE A 311 -1.55 -3.75 -4.82
N LYS A 312 -0.40 -3.59 -5.50
CA LYS A 312 0.64 -2.61 -5.17
C LYS A 312 0.08 -1.20 -5.04
N GLN A 313 -0.76 -0.78 -5.99
CA GLN A 313 -1.34 0.57 -5.98
C GLN A 313 -2.17 0.83 -4.73
N VAL A 314 -2.93 -0.18 -4.27
CA VAL A 314 -3.84 -0.03 -3.12
C VAL A 314 -3.12 -0.17 -1.78
N VAL A 315 -2.35 -1.25 -1.59
CA VAL A 315 -1.73 -1.57 -0.29
C VAL A 315 -0.28 -1.12 -0.15
N SER A 316 0.27 -0.47 -1.18
CA SER A 316 1.69 -0.13 -1.36
C SER A 316 2.59 -1.31 -1.71
N VAL A 317 3.80 -0.97 -2.17
CA VAL A 317 4.84 -1.92 -2.52
C VAL A 317 5.47 -2.60 -1.29
N ASP A 318 5.37 -1.95 -0.12
CA ASP A 318 5.95 -2.43 1.15
C ASP A 318 5.02 -3.39 1.89
N SER A 319 3.80 -3.61 1.40
CA SER A 319 2.84 -4.53 2.02
C SER A 319 3.38 -5.96 2.02
N PRO A 320 3.42 -6.65 3.19
CA PRO A 320 3.85 -8.06 3.27
C PRO A 320 3.05 -8.98 2.33
N VAL A 321 1.75 -8.71 2.17
CA VAL A 321 0.88 -9.47 1.27
C VAL A 321 1.30 -9.27 -0.18
N TYR A 322 1.60 -8.04 -0.57
CA TYR A 322 2.07 -7.75 -1.92
C TYR A 322 3.44 -8.36 -2.17
N LYS A 323 4.43 -8.10 -1.30
CA LYS A 323 5.80 -8.64 -1.40
C LYS A 323 5.77 -10.16 -1.58
N ARG A 324 5.03 -10.89 -0.75
CA ARG A 324 4.92 -12.36 -0.84
C ARG A 324 4.39 -12.82 -2.20
N LEU A 325 3.31 -12.23 -2.69
CA LEU A 325 2.72 -12.61 -3.98
C LEU A 325 3.61 -12.21 -5.16
N ALA A 326 4.21 -11.02 -5.09
CA ALA A 326 5.12 -10.50 -6.10
C ALA A 326 6.41 -11.34 -6.19
N LYS A 327 6.99 -11.77 -5.06
CA LYS A 327 8.13 -12.70 -5.02
C LYS A 327 7.79 -14.02 -5.72
N LYS A 328 6.69 -14.67 -5.31
CA LYS A 328 6.22 -15.93 -5.93
C LYS A 328 6.00 -15.78 -7.44
N PHE A 329 5.34 -14.70 -7.87
CA PHE A 329 5.11 -14.45 -9.29
C PHE A 329 6.41 -14.22 -10.07
N ASN A 330 7.33 -13.42 -9.54
CA ASN A 330 8.61 -13.15 -10.20
C ASN A 330 9.50 -14.41 -10.32
N LEU A 331 9.37 -15.37 -9.39
CA LEU A 331 10.09 -16.65 -9.43
C LEU A 331 9.59 -17.60 -10.53
N LEU A 332 8.39 -17.41 -11.09
CA LEU A 332 7.84 -18.24 -12.17
C LEU A 332 8.58 -18.12 -13.53
N GLY A 333 9.66 -17.34 -13.62
CA GLY A 333 10.43 -17.21 -14.87
C GLY A 333 9.71 -16.49 -16.02
N LEU A 334 8.52 -15.90 -15.78
CA LEU A 334 7.70 -15.28 -16.82
C LEU A 334 8.33 -14.00 -17.40
N LYS A 335 7.95 -13.69 -18.65
CA LYS A 335 8.30 -12.42 -19.34
C LYS A 335 7.89 -11.19 -18.54
N TYR A 336 6.69 -11.22 -17.95
CA TYR A 336 6.17 -10.13 -17.14
C TYR A 336 6.71 -10.23 -15.71
N LYS A 337 7.21 -9.11 -15.17
CA LYS A 337 7.64 -8.98 -13.77
C LYS A 337 6.90 -7.85 -13.08
N VAL A 338 6.90 -7.87 -11.75
CA VAL A 338 6.38 -6.78 -10.92
C VAL A 338 7.45 -6.28 -9.94
N PRO A 339 7.42 -4.99 -9.57
CA PRO A 339 8.43 -4.41 -8.68
C PRO A 339 8.28 -4.96 -7.26
N LEU A 340 9.36 -5.39 -6.62
CA LEU A 340 9.34 -5.87 -5.23
C LEU A 340 9.42 -4.74 -4.18
N GLY A 341 9.39 -3.48 -4.64
CA GLY A 341 9.72 -2.32 -3.82
C GLY A 341 11.22 -2.16 -3.71
N LYS A 342 11.65 -0.98 -3.25
CA LYS A 342 12.94 -0.94 -2.60
C LYS A 342 12.72 -1.75 -1.33
N SER A 343 13.49 -2.81 -1.10
CA SER A 343 13.61 -3.25 0.29
C SER A 343 13.98 -1.99 1.07
N LYS A 344 13.39 -1.78 2.26
CA LYS A 344 13.81 -0.67 3.13
C LYS A 344 15.33 -0.70 3.36
N ASN A 345 15.94 -1.85 3.10
CA ASN A 345 17.34 -2.01 2.78
C ASN A 345 17.56 -2.20 1.27
N ILE A 346 17.94 -1.14 0.53
CA ILE A 346 18.53 -1.29 -0.81
C ILE A 346 19.81 -2.10 -0.62
N ARG A 347 19.70 -3.41 -0.77
CA ARG A 347 20.82 -4.32 -0.75
C ARG A 347 20.45 -5.47 -1.68
N GLY A 348 20.76 -5.26 -2.96
CA GLY A 348 20.82 -6.31 -3.99
C GLY A 348 21.90 -5.97 -5.02
N ALA A 349 22.88 -6.87 -5.18
CA ALA A 349 23.92 -6.93 -6.21
C ALA A 349 25.16 -6.01 -6.06
N GLU A 350 26.03 -6.28 -5.08
CA GLU A 350 27.48 -6.04 -5.17
C GLU A 350 28.18 -6.67 -3.95
N SER A 351 28.83 -7.83 -4.14
CA SER A 351 29.40 -8.67 -3.06
C SER A 351 30.44 -7.98 -2.16
N ARG A 352 30.97 -6.80 -2.52
CA ARG A 352 32.00 -6.08 -1.74
C ARG A 352 31.46 -4.96 -0.84
N ARG A 353 30.23 -4.45 -1.06
CA ARG A 353 29.61 -3.40 -0.22
C ARG A 353 28.78 -3.94 0.95
N TYR A 354 28.54 -5.24 0.98
CA TYR A 354 27.72 -5.88 2.00
C TYR A 354 28.45 -6.20 3.28
N SER A 355 29.71 -6.65 3.19
CA SER A 355 30.50 -6.94 4.38
C SER A 355 30.53 -5.72 5.28
N LYS A 356 30.88 -4.54 4.74
CA LYS A 356 30.95 -3.30 5.51
C LYS A 356 29.69 -2.97 6.32
N TRP A 357 28.48 -3.23 5.83
CA TRP A 357 27.27 -2.89 6.60
C TRP A 357 27.01 -3.84 7.76
N TYR A 358 27.32 -5.11 7.58
CA TYR A 358 27.30 -6.08 8.66
C TYR A 358 28.48 -5.81 9.62
N ASP A 359 29.67 -5.54 9.09
CA ASP A 359 30.88 -5.21 9.87
C ASP A 359 30.71 -3.94 10.71
N ASP A 360 29.98 -2.94 10.22
CA ASP A 360 29.72 -1.70 10.95
C ASP A 360 28.70 -1.88 12.10
N ARG A 361 28.00 -3.03 12.16
CA ARG A 361 26.91 -3.33 13.11
C ARG A 361 27.20 -4.49 14.05
N CYS A 362 28.13 -5.37 13.68
CA CYS A 362 28.56 -6.52 14.47
C CYS A 362 29.93 -6.26 15.09
N TRP A 363 30.10 -6.69 16.33
CA TRP A 363 31.31 -6.50 17.13
C TRP A 363 31.75 -7.86 17.67
N VAL A 364 33.06 -8.08 17.74
CA VAL A 364 33.58 -9.18 18.55
C VAL A 364 33.52 -8.71 19.99
N ILE A 365 33.00 -9.57 20.87
CA ILE A 365 33.00 -9.34 22.30
C ILE A 365 33.98 -10.32 22.91
N GLU A 366 34.96 -9.80 23.63
CA GLU A 366 35.83 -10.55 24.51
C GLU A 366 35.50 -10.15 25.94
N SER A 367 35.28 -11.14 26.78
CA SER A 367 35.04 -10.94 28.20
C SER A 367 36.04 -11.76 28.99
N GLU A 368 36.53 -11.15 30.06
CA GLU A 368 37.49 -11.76 30.96
C GLU A 368 36.98 -11.60 32.39
N LEU A 369 37.09 -12.69 33.15
CA LEU A 369 36.92 -12.69 34.60
C LEU A 369 38.25 -13.07 35.22
N THR A 370 38.92 -12.07 35.79
CA THR A 370 40.14 -12.28 36.57
C THR A 370 39.88 -12.03 38.05
N THR A 371 40.03 -13.07 38.86
CA THR A 371 40.04 -13.00 40.34
C THR A 371 41.35 -13.59 40.87
N ALA A 372 41.55 -13.61 42.19
CA ALA A 372 42.76 -14.17 42.79
C ALA A 372 43.00 -15.65 42.43
N ASP A 373 41.92 -16.42 42.21
CA ASP A 373 41.97 -17.87 42.05
C ASP A 373 41.37 -18.39 40.72
N VAL A 374 40.74 -17.51 39.92
CA VAL A 374 40.01 -17.89 38.70
C VAL A 374 40.34 -16.93 37.55
N TYR A 375 40.68 -17.50 36.40
CA TYR A 375 40.80 -16.83 35.10
C TYR A 375 39.90 -17.54 34.09
N ASP A 376 38.80 -16.88 33.69
CA ASP A 376 37.89 -17.36 32.65
C ASP A 376 37.79 -16.31 31.54
N CYS A 377 37.70 -16.75 30.29
CA CYS A 377 37.49 -15.87 29.14
C CYS A 377 36.46 -16.46 28.18
N ALA A 378 35.66 -15.60 27.55
CA ALA A 378 34.72 -15.99 26.50
C ALA A 378 34.79 -15.01 25.35
N GLN A 379 34.56 -15.54 24.16
CA GLN A 379 34.37 -14.76 22.95
C GLN A 379 32.98 -14.99 22.40
N GLY A 380 32.32 -13.90 22.03
CA GLY A 380 31.03 -13.93 21.37
C GLY A 380 30.91 -12.89 20.26
N THR A 381 29.74 -12.89 19.64
CA THR A 381 29.31 -11.82 18.75
C THR A 381 28.40 -10.88 19.53
N GLY A 382 28.59 -9.58 19.32
CA GLY A 382 27.69 -8.54 19.72
C GLY A 382 27.11 -7.81 18.52
N PHE A 383 25.95 -7.19 18.69
CA PHE A 383 25.46 -6.23 17.71
C PHE A 383 24.81 -5.02 18.36
N VAL A 384 24.92 -3.89 17.68
CA VAL A 384 24.39 -2.62 18.18
C VAL A 384 22.88 -2.57 17.98
N ILE A 385 22.19 -2.13 19.03
CA ILE A 385 20.82 -1.62 19.00
C ILE A 385 20.85 -0.12 19.35
N LYS A 386 19.72 0.57 19.17
CA LYS A 386 19.60 2.02 19.33
C LYS A 386 20.30 2.57 20.60
N ASP A 387 20.84 3.78 20.51
CA ASP A 387 21.41 4.56 21.62
C ASP A 387 22.72 3.99 22.20
N GLY A 388 23.51 3.23 21.43
CA GLY A 388 24.85 2.75 21.84
C GLY A 388 24.83 1.52 22.77
N TYR A 389 23.68 0.83 22.83
CA TYR A 389 23.57 -0.45 23.53
C TYR A 389 23.96 -1.61 22.60
N VAL A 390 24.65 -2.60 23.15
CA VAL A 390 25.07 -3.80 22.41
C VAL A 390 24.40 -5.03 23.01
N ILE A 391 23.83 -5.87 22.17
CA ILE A 391 23.21 -7.14 22.56
C ILE A 391 24.19 -8.28 22.33
N THR A 392 24.25 -9.20 23.30
CA THR A 392 24.96 -10.48 23.19
C THR A 392 24.28 -11.53 24.08
N CYS A 393 24.92 -12.68 24.31
CA CYS A 393 24.43 -13.71 25.21
C CYS A 393 24.87 -13.50 26.66
N ALA A 394 24.09 -14.03 27.61
CA ALA A 394 24.43 -13.96 29.04
C ALA A 394 25.70 -14.77 29.34
N HIS A 395 25.82 -15.97 28.77
CA HIS A 395 27.00 -16.81 28.95
C HIS A 395 28.29 -16.23 28.32
N VAL A 396 28.18 -15.21 27.46
CA VAL A 396 29.35 -14.51 26.90
C VAL A 396 29.92 -13.52 27.90
N VAL A 397 29.17 -13.08 28.91
CA VAL A 397 29.61 -12.00 29.83
C VAL A 397 29.54 -12.40 31.31
N LYS A 398 29.12 -13.63 31.59
CA LYS A 398 28.92 -14.15 32.93
C LYS A 398 29.48 -15.57 33.02
N PHE A 399 30.38 -15.79 33.99
CA PHE A 399 31.06 -17.06 34.25
C PHE A 399 30.76 -17.53 35.66
N ASN A 400 30.31 -18.77 35.83
CA ASN A 400 30.09 -19.39 37.15
C ASN A 400 29.28 -18.51 38.14
N GLY A 401 28.26 -17.80 37.63
CA GLY A 401 27.44 -16.90 38.46
C GLY A 401 27.99 -15.48 38.63
N VAL A 402 29.17 -15.17 38.11
CA VAL A 402 29.88 -13.89 38.27
C VAL A 402 30.00 -13.16 36.94
N ILE A 403 29.69 -11.86 36.92
CA ILE A 403 29.83 -11.01 35.72
C ILE A 403 31.31 -10.73 35.48
N ALA A 404 31.74 -10.83 34.22
CA ALA A 404 33.09 -10.48 33.77
C ALA A 404 33.48 -9.06 34.22
N ASN A 405 34.70 -8.90 34.76
CA ASN A 405 35.18 -7.60 35.22
C ASN A 405 35.82 -6.77 34.09
N GLU A 406 36.18 -7.40 32.98
CA GLU A 406 36.62 -6.72 31.77
C GLU A 406 35.79 -7.20 30.56
N ILE A 407 35.22 -6.24 29.82
CA ILE A 407 34.50 -6.49 28.57
C ILE A 407 35.03 -5.54 27.51
N GLN A 408 35.60 -6.13 26.49
CA GLN A 408 36.20 -5.45 25.36
C GLN A 408 35.41 -5.76 24.09
N LEU A 409 35.21 -4.73 23.26
CA LEU A 409 34.58 -4.84 21.96
C LEU A 409 35.50 -4.27 20.91
N PHE A 410 35.63 -4.97 19.80
CA PHE A 410 36.38 -4.47 18.66
C PHE A 410 35.73 -4.89 17.35
N ARG A 411 36.08 -4.16 16.30
CA ARG A 411 35.71 -4.50 14.93
C ARG A 411 36.80 -5.37 14.34
N VAL A 412 36.42 -6.44 13.63
CA VAL A 412 37.39 -7.35 12.99
C VAL A 412 38.29 -6.64 11.99
N SER A 413 37.78 -5.61 11.29
CA SER A 413 38.57 -4.78 10.37
C SER A 413 39.60 -3.88 11.06
N SER A 414 39.46 -3.66 12.37
CA SER A 414 40.20 -2.67 13.15
C SER A 414 40.44 -3.19 14.57
N ARG A 415 41.11 -4.34 14.71
CA ARG A 415 41.36 -4.98 16.03
C ARG A 415 42.12 -4.08 17.02
N GLY A 416 42.84 -3.06 16.54
CA GLY A 416 43.52 -2.09 17.40
C GLY A 416 42.59 -1.06 18.05
N ASP A 417 41.38 -0.89 17.53
CA ASP A 417 40.38 0.06 18.03
C ASP A 417 39.47 -0.64 19.05
N VAL A 418 40.04 -1.03 20.19
CA VAL A 418 39.31 -1.70 21.27
C VAL A 418 38.53 -0.69 22.10
N CYS A 419 37.24 -0.92 22.30
CA CYS A 419 36.40 -0.14 23.20
C CYS A 419 35.94 -0.98 24.40
N LYS A 420 35.85 -0.34 25.58
CA LYS A 420 35.36 -0.98 26.80
C LYS A 420 33.86 -0.82 26.93
N ALA A 421 33.19 -1.83 27.48
CA ALA A 421 31.78 -1.77 27.82
C ALA A 421 31.51 -2.25 29.25
N SER A 422 30.36 -1.88 29.79
CA SER A 422 29.81 -2.43 31.04
C SER A 422 28.53 -3.21 30.79
N VAL A 423 28.31 -4.28 31.55
CA VAL A 423 27.00 -4.98 31.55
C VAL A 423 25.96 -4.10 32.22
N VAL A 424 24.87 -3.81 31.51
CA VAL A 424 23.71 -3.07 32.02
C VAL A 424 22.63 -4.03 32.52
N MET A 425 22.47 -5.15 31.81
CA MET A 425 21.50 -6.19 32.13
C MET A 425 22.02 -7.55 31.67
N CYS A 426 21.75 -8.57 32.47
CA CYS A 426 22.07 -9.97 32.17
C CYS A 426 20.86 -10.81 32.57
N ASP A 427 20.29 -11.54 31.62
CA ASP A 427 19.12 -12.41 31.76
C ASP A 427 19.53 -13.83 31.37
N GLU A 428 19.81 -14.65 32.39
CA GLU A 428 20.26 -16.04 32.21
C GLU A 428 19.15 -16.94 31.68
N ASP A 429 17.89 -16.71 32.07
CA ASP A 429 16.76 -17.51 31.61
C ASP A 429 16.58 -17.40 30.09
N ARG A 430 16.83 -16.20 29.53
CA ARG A 430 16.75 -15.93 28.09
C ARG A 430 18.09 -16.04 27.37
N ASP A 431 19.18 -16.27 28.09
CA ASP A 431 20.56 -16.19 27.59
C ASP A 431 20.83 -14.88 26.81
N LEU A 432 20.43 -13.74 27.39
CA LEU A 432 20.60 -12.41 26.79
C LEU A 432 21.35 -11.45 27.73
N ALA A 433 22.27 -10.67 27.18
CA ALA A 433 22.93 -9.57 27.89
C ALA A 433 22.88 -8.27 27.07
N ILE A 434 22.75 -7.16 27.80
CA ILE A 434 22.77 -5.80 27.25
C ILE A 434 23.99 -5.08 27.82
N LEU A 435 24.86 -4.63 26.93
CA LEU A 435 26.07 -3.90 27.24
C LEU A 435 25.91 -2.42 26.88
N ARG A 436 26.66 -1.56 27.58
CA ARG A 436 26.81 -0.14 27.25
C ARG A 436 28.25 0.15 26.91
N ILE A 437 28.49 0.67 25.72
CA ILE A 437 29.82 1.16 25.33
C ILE A 437 30.14 2.41 26.18
N LEU A 438 31.30 2.40 26.83
CA LEU A 438 31.73 3.46 27.75
C LEU A 438 32.29 4.69 27.02
N ASP A 439 32.72 4.53 25.77
CA ASP A 439 33.23 5.64 24.95
C ASP A 439 32.07 6.56 24.49
N PRO A 440 32.06 7.85 24.90
CA PRO A 440 31.04 8.82 24.47
C PRO A 440 31.04 9.09 22.95
N ALA A 441 32.16 8.88 22.25
CA ALA A 441 32.24 9.07 20.80
C ALA A 441 31.48 7.99 20.01
N LEU A 442 31.19 6.85 20.66
CA LEU A 442 30.59 5.65 20.04
C LEU A 442 29.12 5.44 20.45
N GLN A 443 28.38 6.53 20.71
CA GLN A 443 26.97 6.46 21.11
C GLN A 443 25.99 6.48 19.93
N ASP A 444 26.38 7.08 18.80
CA ASP A 444 25.59 7.09 17.55
C ASP A 444 26.16 6.09 16.53
N LEU A 445 25.98 4.81 16.85
CA LEU A 445 26.46 3.71 16.02
C LEU A 445 25.36 3.16 15.10
N PRO A 446 25.71 2.70 13.88
CA PRO A 446 24.78 1.97 13.04
C PRO A 446 24.23 0.73 13.74
N TYR A 447 22.93 0.51 13.67
CA TYR A 447 22.24 -0.60 14.35
C TYR A 447 21.32 -1.41 13.43
N PHE A 448 20.81 -2.54 13.92
CA PHE A 448 19.79 -3.35 13.26
C PHE A 448 18.37 -2.96 13.69
N ASP A 449 17.45 -2.87 12.72
CA ASP A 449 16.03 -2.66 13.02
C ASP A 449 15.41 -3.95 13.60
N LEU A 450 14.54 -3.80 14.61
CA LEU A 450 13.83 -4.93 15.21
C LEU A 450 12.63 -5.33 14.33
N SER A 451 12.51 -6.60 13.98
CA SER A 451 11.34 -7.10 13.24
C SER A 451 10.05 -7.01 14.08
N ASP A 452 8.94 -6.60 13.47
CA ASP A 452 7.61 -6.63 14.10
C ASP A 452 7.06 -8.05 14.28
N THR A 453 7.58 -9.00 13.49
CA THR A 453 7.14 -10.41 13.48
C THR A 453 8.30 -11.34 13.79
N SER A 454 8.07 -12.31 14.68
CA SER A 454 9.03 -13.40 14.90
C SER A 454 9.12 -14.30 13.67
N ALA A 455 10.28 -14.90 13.45
CA ALA A 455 10.46 -15.93 12.43
C ALA A 455 9.54 -17.14 12.69
N ASP A 456 9.17 -17.83 11.62
CA ASP A 456 8.34 -19.03 11.66
C ASP A 456 8.97 -20.18 10.87
N ILE A 457 8.45 -21.39 11.04
CA ILE A 457 8.98 -22.60 10.42
C ILE A 457 8.99 -22.46 8.89
N GLY A 458 10.15 -22.73 8.28
CA GLY A 458 10.41 -22.61 6.85
C GLY A 458 10.94 -21.24 6.41
N ASP A 459 11.02 -20.24 7.30
CA ASP A 459 11.62 -18.95 6.96
C ASP A 459 13.15 -19.07 6.77
N GLY A 460 13.67 -18.39 5.75
CA GLY A 460 15.10 -18.22 5.53
C GLY A 460 15.66 -17.07 6.37
N VAL A 461 16.75 -17.35 7.09
CA VAL A 461 17.38 -16.42 8.04
C VAL A 461 18.88 -16.32 7.73
N ASP A 462 19.43 -15.11 7.81
CA ASP A 462 20.87 -14.89 7.81
C ASP A 462 21.36 -14.76 9.25
N VAL A 463 22.21 -15.68 9.68
CA VAL A 463 22.93 -15.61 10.96
C VAL A 463 24.26 -14.93 10.72
N LEU A 464 24.56 -13.91 11.54
CA LEU A 464 25.85 -13.22 11.52
C LEU A 464 26.62 -13.55 12.79
N GLY A 465 27.93 -13.73 12.65
CA GLY A 465 28.80 -13.92 13.79
C GLY A 465 30.25 -14.12 13.42
N PHE A 466 31.07 -14.38 14.43
CA PHE A 466 32.51 -14.59 14.30
C PHE A 466 32.86 -16.03 14.69
N PRO A 467 32.50 -17.04 13.87
CA PRO A 467 32.74 -18.44 14.18
C PRO A 467 34.25 -18.72 14.22
N ASN A 468 34.76 -19.16 15.38
CA ASN A 468 36.17 -19.51 15.59
C ASN A 468 37.13 -18.45 15.01
N ASP A 469 37.05 -17.20 15.46
CA ASP A 469 37.86 -16.11 14.91
C ASP A 469 39.35 -16.49 14.81
N LYS A 470 39.83 -16.67 13.58
CA LYS A 470 41.23 -16.97 13.28
C LYS A 470 41.93 -15.65 12.94
N LEU A 471 43.19 -15.51 13.34
CA LEU A 471 44.11 -14.46 12.87
C LEU A 471 43.97 -14.30 11.34
N GLY A 472 43.40 -13.17 10.90
CA GLY A 472 43.22 -12.83 9.48
C GLY A 472 41.79 -12.64 8.98
N ALA A 473 40.75 -12.83 9.80
CA ALA A 473 39.40 -12.41 9.43
C ALA A 473 39.35 -10.88 9.22
N THR A 474 38.68 -10.43 8.16
CA THR A 474 38.50 -8.99 7.86
C THR A 474 37.03 -8.56 7.86
N HIS A 475 36.10 -9.51 7.95
CA HIS A 475 34.66 -9.30 7.84
C HIS A 475 33.89 -10.27 8.75
N VAL A 476 32.67 -9.90 9.13
CA VAL A 476 31.76 -10.79 9.86
C VAL A 476 31.30 -11.96 9.00
N GLY A 477 31.29 -13.15 9.61
CA GLY A 477 30.78 -14.37 8.99
C GLY A 477 29.28 -14.28 8.78
N ARG A 478 28.80 -14.71 7.62
CA ARG A 478 27.37 -14.79 7.30
C ARG A 478 27.02 -16.21 6.88
N GLN A 479 26.06 -16.80 7.59
CA GLN A 479 25.54 -18.12 7.30
C GLN A 479 24.03 -18.05 7.05
N LYS A 480 23.61 -18.48 5.86
CA LYS A 480 22.19 -18.56 5.52
C LYS A 480 21.62 -19.90 5.99
N VAL A 481 20.56 -19.86 6.79
CA VAL A 481 19.90 -20.99 7.44
C VAL A 481 18.39 -20.94 7.20
N SER A 482 17.68 -22.01 7.53
CA SER A 482 16.21 -22.08 7.56
C SER A 482 15.70 -22.54 8.92
N VAL A 483 14.57 -21.97 9.36
CA VAL A 483 13.94 -22.35 10.62
C VAL A 483 13.26 -23.71 10.46
N ARG A 484 13.71 -24.71 11.21
CA ARG A 484 13.13 -26.07 11.21
C ARG A 484 12.01 -26.24 12.21
N ASN A 485 12.13 -25.61 13.37
CA ASN A 485 11.21 -25.80 14.46
C ASN A 485 11.11 -24.52 15.30
N LYS A 486 10.01 -24.38 16.03
CA LYS A 486 9.78 -23.29 16.97
C LYS A 486 9.13 -23.84 18.23
N PHE A 487 9.79 -23.64 19.35
CA PHE A 487 9.44 -24.26 20.62
C PHE A 487 9.71 -23.32 21.78
N SER A 488 9.21 -23.66 22.96
CA SER A 488 9.46 -22.87 24.18
C SER A 488 10.02 -23.76 25.29
N ILE A 489 11.05 -23.29 25.98
CA ILE A 489 11.62 -23.89 27.19
C ILE A 489 11.53 -22.82 28.28
N SER A 490 11.01 -23.18 29.46
CA SER A 490 10.89 -22.24 30.60
C SER A 490 10.24 -20.89 30.23
N ALA A 491 9.19 -20.94 29.39
CA ALA A 491 8.47 -19.77 28.85
C ALA A 491 9.28 -18.83 27.92
N VAL A 492 10.48 -19.23 27.51
CA VAL A 492 11.31 -18.55 26.52
C VAL A 492 11.14 -19.23 25.16
N THR A 493 10.85 -18.45 24.11
CA THR A 493 10.61 -18.99 22.77
C THR A 493 11.88 -18.99 21.92
N PHE A 494 12.19 -20.16 21.36
CA PHE A 494 13.35 -20.41 20.51
C PHE A 494 12.93 -20.85 19.11
N CYS A 495 13.80 -20.57 18.14
CA CYS A 495 13.73 -21.13 16.79
C CYS A 495 14.94 -22.05 16.57
N GLN A 496 14.68 -23.29 16.21
CA GLN A 496 15.70 -24.25 15.76
C GLN A 496 16.00 -24.01 14.29
N ILE A 497 17.26 -24.10 13.90
CA ILE A 497 17.70 -23.92 12.51
C ILE A 497 18.24 -25.22 11.90
N ASP A 498 18.41 -25.20 10.59
CA ASP A 498 18.79 -26.38 9.79
C ASP A 498 20.28 -26.66 9.67
N LYS A 499 21.12 -25.74 10.16
CA LYS A 499 22.58 -25.84 10.09
C LYS A 499 23.19 -25.63 11.46
N GLU A 500 24.34 -26.26 11.66
CA GLU A 500 25.17 -26.07 12.83
C GLU A 500 25.79 -24.66 12.84
N LEU A 501 25.82 -24.07 14.04
CA LEU A 501 26.53 -22.85 14.38
C LEU A 501 27.70 -23.21 15.29
N TYR A 502 28.84 -22.58 15.04
CA TYR A 502 30.06 -22.78 15.82
C TYR A 502 30.21 -21.75 16.94
N ALA A 503 31.08 -22.07 17.90
CA ALA A 503 31.52 -21.14 18.94
C ALA A 503 31.95 -19.79 18.34
N GLY A 504 31.59 -18.70 19.01
CA GLY A 504 31.77 -17.34 18.51
C GLY A 504 30.56 -16.77 17.74
N ASN A 505 29.60 -17.59 17.31
CA ASN A 505 28.30 -17.07 16.81
C ASN A 505 27.34 -16.67 17.93
N SER A 506 27.56 -17.13 19.17
CA SER A 506 26.74 -16.78 20.33
C SER A 506 26.63 -15.27 20.49
N GLY A 507 25.40 -14.77 20.67
CA GLY A 507 25.08 -13.34 20.71
C GLY A 507 24.93 -12.68 19.35
N GLY A 508 25.15 -13.42 18.26
CA GLY A 508 25.02 -12.93 16.88
C GLY A 508 23.57 -12.68 16.47
N PRO A 509 23.32 -11.70 15.58
CA PRO A 509 21.97 -11.41 15.12
C PRO A 509 21.49 -12.44 14.09
N ALA A 510 20.25 -12.88 14.24
CA ALA A 510 19.49 -13.60 13.24
C ALA A 510 18.60 -12.61 12.46
N LEU A 511 18.80 -12.49 11.14
CA LEU A 511 18.14 -11.51 10.29
C LEU A 511 17.20 -12.18 9.27
N ASN A 512 16.03 -11.58 9.04
CA ASN A 512 15.17 -12.00 7.94
C ASN A 512 15.71 -11.54 6.57
N GLU A 513 15.03 -11.93 5.48
CA GLU A 513 15.41 -11.51 4.12
C GLU A 513 15.38 -9.99 3.89
N ASP A 514 14.66 -9.23 4.72
CA ASP A 514 14.61 -7.77 4.67
C ASP A 514 15.79 -7.13 5.44
N GLY A 515 16.56 -7.90 6.22
CA GLY A 515 17.67 -7.44 7.05
C GLY A 515 17.29 -7.01 8.46
N ASP A 516 16.03 -7.27 8.88
CA ASP A 516 15.54 -6.94 10.22
C ASP A 516 15.82 -8.08 11.18
N LEU A 517 16.11 -7.73 12.44
CA LEU A 517 16.42 -8.67 13.51
C LEU A 517 15.20 -9.50 13.91
N VAL A 518 15.29 -10.82 13.75
CA VAL A 518 14.26 -11.80 14.12
C VAL A 518 14.65 -12.66 15.33
N GLY A 519 15.90 -12.57 15.78
CA GLY A 519 16.36 -13.21 17.01
C GLY A 519 17.84 -13.03 17.31
N VAL A 520 18.28 -13.64 18.39
CA VAL A 520 19.69 -13.63 18.86
C VAL A 520 20.16 -15.08 19.00
N VAL A 521 21.26 -15.42 18.35
CA VAL A 521 21.86 -16.76 18.41
C VAL A 521 22.30 -17.06 19.83
N THR A 522 21.94 -18.22 20.34
CA THR A 522 22.32 -18.67 21.69
C THR A 522 23.06 -20.00 21.65
N ALA A 523 23.71 -20.35 22.76
CA ALA A 523 24.32 -21.66 22.90
C ALA A 523 23.21 -22.74 22.98
N GLY A 524 23.41 -23.84 22.25
CA GLY A 524 22.66 -25.07 22.46
C GLY A 524 23.41 -25.90 23.49
N ASN A 525 23.07 -25.78 24.76
CA ASN A 525 23.44 -26.78 25.77
C ASN A 525 22.57 -26.64 27.01
N ASP A 526 21.42 -27.31 27.03
CA ASP A 526 20.70 -27.64 28.26
C ASP A 526 20.62 -29.16 28.24
N GLY A 527 21.25 -29.85 29.20
CA GLY A 527 21.42 -31.31 29.28
C GLY A 527 20.13 -32.13 29.38
N ASP A 528 19.03 -31.69 28.77
CA ASP A 528 17.69 -32.24 28.85
C ASP A 528 17.30 -32.97 27.55
N GLY A 529 18.10 -33.94 27.10
CA GLY A 529 17.69 -35.02 26.17
C GLY A 529 17.10 -34.63 24.79
N TYR A 530 16.90 -33.35 24.50
CA TYR A 530 16.40 -32.80 23.25
C TYR A 530 17.57 -32.21 22.47
N ASN A 531 18.42 -33.12 22.00
CA ASN A 531 19.03 -33.08 20.68
C ASN A 531 19.80 -31.77 20.32
N ASP A 532 21.11 -31.92 20.14
CA ASP A 532 22.19 -30.93 19.97
C ASP A 532 22.02 -29.97 18.76
N HIS A 533 20.98 -29.12 18.76
CA HIS A 533 20.63 -28.30 17.60
C HIS A 533 20.85 -26.82 17.82
N SER A 534 21.49 -26.18 16.83
CA SER A 534 21.65 -24.74 16.82
C SER A 534 20.31 -24.00 16.80
N ARG A 535 20.23 -22.94 17.60
CA ARG A 535 19.00 -22.21 17.86
C ARG A 535 19.26 -20.71 18.03
N PHE A 536 18.20 -19.92 17.94
CA PHE A 536 18.21 -18.53 18.37
C PHE A 536 16.95 -18.22 19.20
N VAL A 537 17.11 -17.31 20.16
CA VAL A 537 16.00 -16.75 20.93
C VAL A 537 15.21 -15.80 20.04
N CYS A 538 13.89 -15.93 20.04
CA CYS A 538 13.01 -15.12 19.20
C CYS A 538 13.08 -13.64 19.58
N ILE A 539 12.91 -12.76 18.58
CA ILE A 539 12.83 -11.29 18.79
C ILE A 539 11.79 -10.86 19.83
N SER A 540 10.73 -11.65 20.02
CA SER A 540 9.72 -11.41 21.06
C SER A 540 10.31 -11.40 22.47
N GLU A 541 11.33 -12.23 22.73
CA GLU A 541 11.99 -12.30 24.03
C GLU A 541 12.93 -11.13 24.25
N LEU A 542 13.74 -10.78 23.23
CA LEU A 542 14.57 -9.58 23.28
C LEU A 542 13.72 -8.31 23.52
N LYS A 543 12.55 -8.20 22.87
CA LYS A 543 11.63 -7.08 23.12
C LYS A 543 11.13 -7.01 24.55
N LYS A 544 10.91 -8.14 25.23
CA LYS A 544 10.55 -8.16 26.66
C LYS A 544 11.69 -7.62 27.52
N VAL A 545 12.92 -8.07 27.27
CA VAL A 545 14.12 -7.58 27.98
C VAL A 545 14.34 -6.08 27.75
N LEU A 546 14.23 -5.62 26.51
CA LEU A 546 14.36 -4.20 26.18
C LEU A 546 13.25 -3.35 26.80
N HIS A 547 12.04 -3.87 26.92
CA HIS A 547 10.95 -3.15 27.58
C HIS A 547 11.23 -2.95 29.07
N LEU A 548 11.81 -3.95 29.75
CA LEU A 548 12.21 -3.83 31.16
C LEU A 548 13.32 -2.78 31.36
N LEU A 549 14.22 -2.64 30.38
CA LEU A 549 15.35 -1.70 30.45
C LEU A 549 14.95 -0.26 30.06
N ILE A 550 14.08 -0.08 29.06
CA ILE A 550 13.76 1.22 28.43
C ILE A 550 12.39 1.76 28.90
N GLY A 551 11.55 0.93 29.53
CA GLY A 551 10.15 1.23 29.84
C GLY A 551 9.81 1.35 31.33
N VAL A 552 10.25 2.45 31.97
CA VAL A 552 9.42 3.23 32.92
C VAL A 552 9.61 4.73 32.60
N LYS A 553 9.38 5.10 31.35
CA LYS A 553 9.14 6.49 30.93
C LYS A 553 8.21 6.44 29.71
N ASP A 554 6.91 6.48 30.00
CA ASP A 554 5.77 6.82 29.14
C ASP A 554 4.54 5.99 29.61
N ALA A 555 4.02 6.38 30.78
CA ALA A 555 2.65 6.10 31.21
C ALA A 555 1.81 7.36 31.00
#